data_AF-A0A9E4BYM8-F1
#
_entry.id   AF-A0A9E4BYM8-F1
#
_cell.length_a   1.000
_cell.length_b   1.000
_cell.length_c   1.000
_cell.angle_alpha   90.00
_cell.angle_beta   90.00
_cell.angle_gamma   90.00
#
_symmetry.space_group_name_H-M   'P 1'
#
loop_
_entity.id
_entity.type
_entity.pdbx_description
1 polymer ?
#
loop_
_entity_poly.entity_id
_entity_poly.type
_entity_poly.pdbx_seq_one_letter_code
_entity_poly.pdbx_strand_id
1 'polypeptide(L)'
;MQATFRCPYKNRFDQCTAHFGCRNQRKPKEPGGLFQCGSDDQLDYRSAWETDQRPATPGRGQIRCDGTSYPLSTGGTLFDYADQLGTRVPTSCGRTGHCHECIVEVTRGAQALNAPTSAEEFLGGEFRLACQAKVEDADVDIEFAPLFRTPRILTQTVDRPAEIDPVVQRRGQAIYYGDEEIDQYRGHLYGLAIDLGTTTIVLDLVDLETGESVHLSAFENPQRFGGSDIMHRISYDGQHPG
;
A
#
# COMPACT_ATOMS: atom_id res chain seq x y z
N MET A 1 -13.65 -2.36 -12.50
CA MET A 1 -13.21 -3.76 -12.67
C MET A 1 -12.11 -3.80 -13.71
N GLN A 2 -10.84 -3.90 -13.29
CA GLN A 2 -9.74 -4.14 -14.21
C GLN A 2 -9.72 -5.63 -14.56
N ALA A 3 -9.65 -5.94 -15.86
CA ALA A 3 -9.53 -7.30 -16.36
C ALA A 3 -8.28 -8.00 -15.79
N THR A 4 -8.45 -9.11 -15.08
CA THR A 4 -7.36 -9.89 -14.46
C THR A 4 -6.84 -11.02 -15.36
N PHE A 5 -7.47 -11.24 -16.51
CA PHE A 5 -7.30 -12.42 -17.36
C PHE A 5 -6.18 -12.29 -18.41
N ARG A 6 -5.80 -11.05 -18.78
CA ARG A 6 -4.73 -10.81 -19.75
C ARG A 6 -3.54 -10.13 -19.09
N CYS A 7 -2.40 -10.82 -19.11
CA CYS A 7 -1.15 -10.30 -18.57
C CYS A 7 -0.72 -9.01 -19.33
N PRO A 8 -0.53 -7.86 -18.65
CA PRO A 8 -0.09 -6.63 -19.30
C PRO A 8 1.30 -6.72 -19.94
N TYR A 9 2.12 -7.70 -19.55
CA TYR A 9 3.45 -7.94 -20.12
C TYR A 9 3.45 -8.95 -21.27
N LYS A 10 2.29 -9.43 -21.74
CA LYS A 10 2.19 -10.32 -22.92
C LYS A 10 1.83 -9.49 -24.14
N ASN A 11 2.75 -9.39 -25.12
CA ASN A 11 2.51 -8.65 -26.35
C ASN A 11 1.64 -9.46 -27.35
N ARG A 12 1.30 -8.84 -28.49
CA ARG A 12 0.46 -9.46 -29.55
C ARG A 12 1.07 -10.70 -30.24
N PHE A 13 2.34 -10.99 -30.00
CA PHE A 13 3.09 -12.12 -30.56
C PHE A 13 3.37 -13.19 -29.49
N ASP A 14 2.64 -13.16 -28.38
CA ASP A 14 2.84 -14.02 -27.20
C ASP A 14 4.24 -13.88 -26.57
N GLN A 15 4.93 -12.77 -26.79
CA GLN A 15 6.22 -12.50 -26.15
C GLN A 15 6.01 -11.76 -24.83
N CYS A 16 6.77 -12.15 -23.82
CA CYS A 16 6.81 -11.58 -22.50
C CYS A 16 7.80 -10.41 -22.45
N THR A 17 7.31 -9.22 -22.11
CA THR A 17 8.10 -7.99 -21.91
C THR A 17 8.48 -7.76 -20.44
N ALA A 18 8.13 -8.69 -19.54
CA ALA A 18 8.45 -8.54 -18.12
C ALA A 18 9.95 -8.70 -17.89
N HIS A 19 10.52 -7.78 -17.10
CA HIS A 19 11.92 -7.84 -16.63
C HIS A 19 12.07 -8.60 -15.30
N PHE A 20 10.99 -9.22 -14.82
CA PHE A 20 10.91 -10.00 -13.60
C PHE A 20 10.49 -11.46 -13.90
N GLY A 21 10.70 -12.36 -12.94
CA GLY A 21 10.38 -13.79 -13.07
C GLY A 21 8.89 -14.07 -13.12
N CYS A 22 8.47 -14.98 -13.99
CA CYS A 22 7.07 -15.39 -14.15
C CYS A 22 6.98 -16.87 -14.53
N ARG A 23 6.07 -17.63 -13.90
CA ARG A 23 5.88 -19.08 -14.13
C ARG A 23 5.49 -19.44 -15.56
N ASN A 24 4.94 -18.46 -16.29
CA ASN A 24 4.49 -18.61 -17.67
C ASN A 24 5.56 -18.18 -18.69
N GLN A 25 6.73 -17.70 -18.26
CA GLN A 25 7.84 -17.42 -19.18
C GLN A 25 8.45 -18.72 -19.74
N ARG A 26 8.78 -18.70 -21.02
CA ARG A 26 9.44 -19.77 -21.78
C ARG A 26 10.62 -19.17 -22.53
N LYS A 27 11.72 -19.92 -22.63
CA LYS A 27 12.95 -19.43 -23.29
C LYS A 27 12.65 -18.95 -24.72
N PRO A 28 13.30 -17.86 -25.18
CA PRO A 28 13.15 -17.39 -26.55
C PRO A 28 13.59 -18.47 -27.54
N LYS A 29 12.95 -18.49 -28.71
CA LYS A 29 13.31 -19.41 -29.81
C LYS A 29 14.67 -19.08 -30.44
N GLU A 30 15.08 -17.81 -30.34
CA GLU A 30 16.35 -17.31 -30.87
C GLU A 30 17.22 -16.70 -29.76
N PRO A 31 18.55 -16.85 -29.82
CA PRO A 31 19.46 -16.21 -28.86
C PRO A 31 19.29 -14.68 -28.87
N GLY A 32 19.00 -14.10 -27.70
CA GLY A 32 18.78 -12.66 -27.54
C GLY A 32 17.33 -12.19 -27.78
N GLY A 33 16.40 -13.09 -28.11
CA GLY A 33 14.98 -12.77 -28.23
C GLY A 33 14.25 -12.60 -26.88
N LEU A 34 13.06 -12.00 -26.91
CA LEU A 34 12.17 -11.92 -25.75
C LEU A 34 11.61 -13.31 -25.38
N PHE A 35 11.43 -13.57 -24.08
CA PHE A 35 10.78 -14.78 -23.56
C PHE A 35 9.37 -14.93 -24.13
N GLN A 36 8.87 -16.16 -24.29
CA GLN A 36 7.49 -16.42 -24.71
C GLN A 36 6.59 -16.63 -23.49
N CYS A 37 5.34 -16.16 -23.56
CA CYS A 37 4.32 -16.39 -22.53
C CYS A 37 3.47 -17.59 -22.92
N GLY A 38 3.49 -18.66 -22.12
CA GLY A 38 2.70 -19.88 -22.35
C GLY A 38 1.24 -19.82 -21.88
N SER A 39 0.73 -18.65 -21.48
CA SER A 39 -0.61 -18.49 -20.92
C SER A 39 -1.66 -18.27 -22.01
N ASP A 40 -2.84 -18.86 -21.83
CA ASP A 40 -4.01 -18.85 -22.73
C ASP A 40 -4.97 -17.66 -22.54
N ASP A 41 -4.51 -16.56 -21.94
CA ASP A 41 -5.28 -15.32 -21.70
C ASP A 41 -6.57 -15.49 -20.89
N GLN A 42 -6.68 -16.58 -20.12
CA GLN A 42 -7.77 -16.82 -19.15
C GLN A 42 -7.29 -16.93 -17.70
N LEU A 43 -6.01 -16.66 -17.45
CA LEU A 43 -5.39 -16.83 -16.13
C LEU A 43 -5.29 -15.50 -15.38
N ASP A 44 -5.48 -15.52 -14.05
CA ASP A 44 -5.14 -14.38 -13.20
C ASP A 44 -3.62 -14.13 -13.22
N TYR A 45 -3.21 -13.16 -14.04
CA TYR A 45 -1.79 -12.90 -14.29
C TYR A 45 -1.01 -12.52 -13.04
N ARG A 46 -1.67 -12.00 -11.99
CA ARG A 46 -1.00 -11.60 -10.74
C ARG A 46 -0.42 -12.80 -10.03
N SER A 47 -1.13 -13.92 -10.05
CA SER A 47 -0.65 -15.19 -9.51
C SER A 47 0.48 -15.81 -10.35
N ALA A 48 0.71 -15.36 -11.59
CA ALA A 48 1.77 -15.89 -12.44
C ALA A 48 3.12 -15.21 -12.27
N TRP A 49 3.14 -14.00 -11.72
CA TRP A 49 4.35 -13.23 -11.48
C TRP A 49 5.00 -13.68 -10.16
N GLU A 50 5.52 -14.90 -10.18
CA GLU A 50 6.31 -15.43 -9.07
C GLU A 50 7.79 -15.26 -9.36
N THR A 51 8.45 -14.52 -8.47
CA THR A 51 9.89 -14.42 -8.35
C THR A 51 10.45 -15.76 -7.86
N ASP A 52 11.23 -16.41 -8.73
CA ASP A 52 12.16 -17.51 -8.41
C ASP A 52 11.54 -18.78 -7.79
N GLN A 53 10.80 -19.56 -8.60
CA GLN A 53 10.50 -20.96 -8.27
C GLN A 53 11.77 -21.83 -8.40
N ARG A 54 12.61 -21.85 -7.36
CA ARG A 54 13.37 -23.06 -7.02
C ARG A 54 12.39 -24.09 -6.45
N PRO A 55 12.63 -25.40 -6.58
CA PRO A 55 11.75 -26.40 -5.99
C PRO A 55 11.65 -26.17 -4.48
N ALA A 56 10.51 -25.61 -4.06
CA ALA A 56 10.21 -25.35 -2.67
C ALA A 56 10.11 -26.71 -1.98
N THR A 57 10.99 -26.96 -1.02
CA THR A 57 10.92 -28.21 -0.27
C THR A 57 9.89 -27.99 0.83
N PRO A 58 8.74 -28.70 0.80
CA PRO A 58 7.75 -28.56 1.86
C PRO A 58 8.36 -29.08 3.17
N GLY A 59 8.22 -28.29 4.22
CA GLY A 59 8.64 -28.65 5.57
C GLY A 59 7.45 -29.05 6.44
N ARG A 60 7.72 -29.33 7.71
CA ARG A 60 6.71 -29.69 8.73
C ARG A 60 6.10 -28.49 9.44
N GLY A 61 6.71 -27.31 9.32
CA GLY A 61 6.28 -26.08 9.96
C GLY A 61 5.07 -25.46 9.28
N GLN A 62 4.37 -24.59 10.02
CA GLN A 62 3.29 -23.77 9.49
C GLN A 62 3.61 -22.29 9.62
N ILE A 63 3.15 -21.50 8.66
CA ILE A 63 3.14 -20.06 8.75
C ILE A 63 1.75 -19.57 9.12
N ARG A 64 1.68 -18.62 10.04
CA ARG A 64 0.43 -18.07 10.55
C ARG A 64 0.40 -16.55 10.48
N CYS A 65 -0.74 -16.02 10.05
CA CYS A 65 -1.05 -14.60 10.05
C CYS A 65 -2.55 -14.43 10.31
N ASP A 66 -2.93 -13.51 11.20
CA ASP A 66 -4.33 -13.18 11.53
C ASP A 66 -5.23 -14.40 11.81
N GLY A 67 -4.67 -15.41 12.49
CA GLY A 67 -5.38 -16.65 12.85
C GLY A 67 -5.55 -17.67 11.73
N THR A 68 -5.11 -17.36 10.50
CA THR A 68 -5.09 -18.31 9.37
C THR A 68 -3.70 -18.94 9.26
N SER A 69 -3.61 -20.24 8.91
CA SER A 69 -2.34 -20.93 8.72
C SER A 69 -2.19 -21.56 7.33
N TYR A 70 -0.94 -21.65 6.88
CA TYR A 70 -0.56 -22.26 5.61
C TYR A 70 0.72 -23.11 5.80
N PRO A 71 0.89 -24.24 5.08
CA PRO A 71 2.11 -25.05 5.17
C PRO A 71 3.36 -24.29 4.67
N LEU A 72 4.47 -24.40 5.40
CA LEU A 72 5.73 -23.77 4.99
C LEU A 72 6.47 -24.57 3.92
N SER A 73 7.14 -23.82 3.04
CA SER A 73 8.09 -24.33 2.07
C SER A 73 9.30 -23.42 1.98
N THR A 74 10.49 -23.98 1.79
CA THR A 74 11.70 -23.17 1.66
C THR A 74 11.65 -22.34 0.38
N GLY A 75 12.18 -21.12 0.45
CA GLY A 75 12.33 -20.24 -0.71
C GLY A 75 11.22 -19.19 -0.88
N GLY A 76 10.05 -19.36 -0.27
CA GLY A 76 9.00 -18.34 -0.28
C GLY A 76 9.32 -17.17 0.65
N THR A 77 8.87 -15.97 0.30
CA THR A 77 8.95 -14.79 1.18
C THR A 77 7.72 -14.68 2.08
N LEU A 78 7.81 -13.97 3.21
CA LEU A 78 6.65 -13.67 4.04
C LEU A 78 5.55 -12.95 3.26
N PHE A 79 5.90 -12.17 2.23
CA PHE A 79 4.93 -11.55 1.32
C PHE A 79 4.16 -12.60 0.53
N ASP A 80 4.84 -13.60 -0.04
CA ASP A 80 4.18 -14.67 -0.80
C ASP A 80 3.22 -15.45 0.09
N TYR A 81 3.60 -15.71 1.33
CA TYR A 81 2.71 -16.34 2.30
C TYR A 81 1.55 -15.45 2.74
N ALA A 82 1.74 -14.14 2.83
CA ALA A 82 0.65 -13.21 3.07
C ALA A 82 -0.40 -13.26 1.94
N ASP A 83 0.05 -13.35 0.67
CA ASP A 83 -0.86 -13.55 -0.46
C ASP A 83 -1.64 -14.87 -0.36
N GLN A 84 -0.98 -15.97 0.02
CA GLN A 84 -1.64 -17.28 0.19
C GLN A 84 -2.66 -17.27 1.33
N LEU A 85 -2.35 -16.54 2.41
CA LEU A 85 -3.22 -16.38 3.57
C LEU A 85 -4.34 -15.36 3.34
N GLY A 86 -4.33 -14.63 2.22
CA GLY A 86 -5.28 -13.56 1.93
C GLY A 86 -5.05 -12.29 2.74
N THR A 87 -3.91 -12.18 3.42
CA THR A 87 -3.52 -11.01 4.21
C THR A 87 -2.92 -9.94 3.30
N ARG A 88 -3.49 -8.73 3.32
CA ARG A 88 -3.01 -7.63 2.49
C ARG A 88 -1.77 -6.97 3.09
N VAL A 89 -0.63 -7.11 2.42
CA VAL A 89 0.60 -6.36 2.70
C VAL A 89 0.80 -5.29 1.62
N PRO A 90 1.01 -4.00 1.98
CA PRO A 90 1.17 -2.94 0.99
C PRO A 90 2.50 -3.07 0.23
N THR A 91 2.47 -2.77 -1.07
CA THR A 91 3.68 -2.68 -1.90
C THR A 91 3.47 -1.78 -3.11
N SER A 92 4.33 -0.76 -3.24
CA SER A 92 4.41 0.14 -4.40
C SER A 92 5.62 -0.17 -5.29
N CYS A 93 6.68 -0.80 -4.76
CA CYS A 93 7.89 -1.14 -5.51
C CYS A 93 7.89 -2.52 -6.17
N GLY A 94 6.81 -3.30 -6.04
CA GLY A 94 6.76 -4.66 -6.58
C GLY A 94 7.75 -5.62 -5.92
N ARG A 95 7.86 -5.58 -4.59
CA ARG A 95 8.67 -6.53 -3.77
C ARG A 95 10.21 -6.40 -3.88
N THR A 96 10.72 -5.26 -4.35
CA THR A 96 12.19 -5.03 -4.45
C THR A 96 12.83 -4.51 -3.16
N GLY A 97 12.05 -4.26 -2.11
CA GLY A 97 12.53 -3.73 -0.84
C GLY A 97 12.73 -2.21 -0.80
N HIS A 98 12.65 -1.49 -1.92
CA HIS A 98 13.02 -0.06 -1.96
C HIS A 98 11.93 0.91 -1.44
N CYS A 99 10.65 0.50 -1.42
CA CYS A 99 9.55 1.37 -0.93
C CYS A 99 9.37 1.36 0.59
N HIS A 100 9.93 0.36 1.30
CA HIS A 100 9.79 0.20 2.76
C HIS A 100 8.34 0.07 3.29
N GLU A 101 7.37 -0.29 2.45
CA GLU A 101 5.95 -0.37 2.86
C GLU A 101 5.57 -1.70 3.50
N CYS A 102 6.14 -2.81 3.02
CA CYS A 102 5.74 -4.17 3.37
C CYS A 102 6.28 -4.62 4.74
N ILE A 103 6.24 -3.76 5.75
CA ILE A 103 6.78 -4.06 7.08
C ILE A 103 5.86 -5.03 7.81
N VAL A 104 6.45 -6.09 8.35
CA VAL A 104 5.79 -7.10 9.20
C VAL A 104 6.55 -7.23 10.51
N GLU A 105 5.84 -7.57 11.57
CA GLU A 105 6.40 -8.00 12.85
C GLU A 105 6.40 -9.54 12.89
N VAL A 106 7.55 -10.15 13.13
CA VAL A 106 7.69 -11.60 13.27
C VAL A 106 7.62 -11.96 14.74
N THR A 107 6.46 -12.41 15.22
CA THR A 107 6.25 -12.72 16.64
C THR A 107 6.82 -14.08 17.03
N ARG A 108 7.03 -14.99 16.06
CA ARG A 108 7.63 -16.30 16.29
C ARG A 108 8.37 -16.80 15.03
N GLY A 109 9.48 -17.49 15.23
CA GLY A 109 10.17 -18.20 14.15
C GLY A 109 11.11 -17.34 13.31
N ALA A 110 11.56 -16.18 13.82
CA ALA A 110 12.48 -15.30 13.09
C ALA A 110 13.79 -15.99 12.67
N GLN A 111 14.25 -16.98 13.43
CA GLN A 111 15.43 -17.79 13.12
C GLN A 111 15.28 -18.69 11.88
N ALA A 112 14.05 -18.91 11.41
CA ALA A 112 13.76 -19.70 10.22
C ALA A 112 13.85 -18.90 8.91
N LEU A 113 14.09 -17.58 9.04
CA LEU A 113 14.21 -16.65 7.93
C LEU A 113 15.68 -16.34 7.65
N ASN A 114 15.96 -15.89 6.42
CA ASN A 114 17.27 -15.36 6.08
C ASN A 114 17.64 -14.16 6.96
N ALA A 115 18.95 -13.92 7.07
CA ALA A 115 19.48 -12.71 7.70
C ALA A 115 18.91 -11.44 7.06
N PRO A 116 18.70 -10.36 7.83
CA PRO A 116 18.25 -9.08 7.29
C PRO A 116 19.13 -8.60 6.13
N THR A 117 18.48 -8.12 5.08
CA THR A 117 19.15 -7.56 3.89
C THR A 117 19.58 -6.10 4.14
N SER A 118 20.38 -5.52 3.24
CA SER A 118 20.72 -4.08 3.31
C SER A 118 19.49 -3.17 3.22
N ALA A 119 18.44 -3.63 2.52
CA ALA A 119 17.15 -2.95 2.47
C ALA A 119 16.41 -2.94 3.82
N GLU A 120 16.88 -3.69 4.82
CA GLU A 120 16.27 -3.79 6.16
C GLU A 120 17.12 -3.12 7.25
N GLU A 121 18.22 -2.42 6.90
CA GLU A 121 19.13 -1.79 7.89
C GLU A 121 18.44 -0.76 8.80
N PHE A 122 17.34 -0.15 8.34
CA PHE A 122 16.57 0.82 9.11
C PHE A 122 15.57 0.16 10.09
N LEU A 123 15.39 -1.16 10.00
CA LEU A 123 14.53 -1.94 10.88
C LEU A 123 15.35 -2.53 12.04
N GLY A 124 14.73 -2.66 13.20
CA GLY A 124 15.35 -3.28 14.38
C GLY A 124 14.40 -4.28 15.05
N GLY A 125 14.95 -5.16 15.88
CA GLY A 125 14.17 -6.16 16.62
C GLY A 125 13.47 -7.16 15.72
N GLU A 126 12.18 -7.38 15.95
CA GLU A 126 11.37 -8.41 15.28
C GLU A 126 10.75 -7.95 13.94
N PHE A 127 11.08 -6.74 13.48
CA PHE A 127 10.52 -6.18 12.25
C PHE A 127 11.30 -6.58 11.01
N ARG A 128 10.58 -6.98 9.95
CA ARG A 128 11.15 -7.39 8.67
C ARG A 128 10.39 -6.76 7.51
N LEU A 129 11.04 -6.63 6.35
CA LEU A 129 10.33 -6.39 5.10
C LEU A 129 9.82 -7.73 4.58
N ALA A 130 8.50 -7.89 4.46
CA ALA A 130 7.88 -9.14 4.03
C ALA A 130 8.40 -9.63 2.68
N CYS A 131 8.78 -8.71 1.78
CA CYS A 131 9.34 -9.05 0.48
C CYS A 131 10.81 -9.48 0.49
N GLN A 132 11.56 -9.20 1.57
CA GLN A 132 12.97 -9.57 1.72
C GLN A 132 13.16 -10.75 2.70
N ALA A 133 12.20 -10.96 3.60
CA ALA A 133 12.18 -12.06 4.55
C ALA A 133 11.81 -13.37 3.87
N LYS A 134 12.82 -14.16 3.52
CA LYS A 134 12.73 -15.45 2.84
C LYS A 134 12.85 -16.59 3.85
N VAL A 135 11.98 -17.60 3.71
CA VAL A 135 12.01 -18.82 4.53
C VAL A 135 13.19 -19.70 4.11
N GLU A 136 14.11 -19.94 5.03
CA GLU A 136 15.27 -20.83 4.85
C GLU A 136 15.06 -22.18 5.55
N ASP A 137 14.33 -22.20 6.67
CA ASP A 137 13.95 -23.42 7.40
C ASP A 137 12.42 -23.57 7.42
N ALA A 138 11.92 -24.59 6.71
CA ALA A 138 10.49 -24.86 6.61
C ALA A 138 9.96 -25.81 7.71
N ASP A 139 10.81 -26.32 8.61
CA ASP A 139 10.41 -27.19 9.71
C ASP A 139 10.06 -26.41 10.99
N VAL A 140 10.34 -25.11 11.03
CA VAL A 140 10.06 -24.23 12.15
C VAL A 140 8.80 -23.41 11.88
N ASP A 141 7.87 -23.39 12.83
CA ASP A 141 6.67 -22.55 12.74
C ASP A 141 7.04 -21.06 12.73
N ILE A 142 6.40 -20.31 11.82
CA ILE A 142 6.56 -18.86 11.71
C ILE A 142 5.21 -18.19 11.98
N GLU A 143 5.23 -17.16 12.83
CA GLU A 143 4.06 -16.30 13.05
C GLU A 143 4.48 -14.86 12.81
N PHE A 144 3.71 -14.17 11.97
CA PHE A 144 3.94 -12.77 11.67
C PHE A 144 2.62 -12.02 11.59
N ALA A 145 2.69 -10.71 11.79
CA ALA A 145 1.59 -9.80 11.58
C ALA A 145 2.07 -8.64 10.70
N PRO A 146 1.32 -8.23 9.67
CA PRO A 146 1.58 -6.97 9.01
C PRO A 146 1.49 -5.85 10.02
N LEU A 147 2.36 -4.87 9.89
CA LEU A 147 2.19 -3.63 10.63
C LEU A 147 1.02 -2.87 10.01
N PHE A 148 -0.21 -3.30 10.30
CA PHE A 148 -1.42 -2.59 9.98
C PHE A 148 -1.43 -1.32 10.83
N ARG A 149 -0.99 -0.21 10.23
CA ARG A 149 -1.45 1.10 10.70
C ARG A 149 -2.92 1.20 10.35
N THR A 150 -3.79 0.53 11.10
CA THR A 150 -5.20 0.92 11.13
C THR A 150 -5.17 2.37 11.56
N PRO A 151 -5.57 3.33 10.71
CA PRO A 151 -5.49 4.72 11.07
C PRO A 151 -6.44 4.93 12.26
N ARG A 152 -5.90 5.07 13.47
CA ARG A 152 -6.66 5.63 14.60
C ARG A 152 -6.70 7.12 14.39
N ILE A 153 -7.55 7.52 13.47
CA ILE A 153 -7.78 8.93 13.22
C ILE A 153 -8.85 9.33 14.22
N LEU A 154 -8.53 10.31 15.06
CA LEU A 154 -9.49 10.87 16.00
C LEU A 154 -10.60 11.52 15.18
N THR A 155 -11.75 10.85 15.06
CA THR A 155 -12.92 11.37 14.36
C THR A 155 -13.89 12.10 15.29
N GLN A 156 -13.44 12.41 16.51
CA GLN A 156 -14.26 13.09 17.50
C GLN A 156 -13.81 14.54 17.63
N THR A 157 -14.70 15.43 17.21
CA THR A 157 -14.59 16.87 17.46
C THR A 157 -15.20 17.16 18.84
N VAL A 158 -14.50 17.96 19.65
CA VAL A 158 -15.05 18.46 20.92
C VAL A 158 -15.87 19.69 20.60
N ASP A 159 -17.20 19.60 20.66
CA ASP A 159 -18.08 20.75 20.49
C ASP A 159 -17.80 21.79 21.57
N ARG A 160 -17.35 22.96 21.14
CA ARG A 160 -17.32 24.16 21.97
C ARG A 160 -18.24 25.19 21.31
N PRO A 161 -19.24 25.72 22.02
CA PRO A 161 -20.01 26.84 21.50
C PRO A 161 -19.07 28.03 21.31
N ALA A 162 -18.80 28.35 20.05
CA ALA A 162 -18.04 29.52 19.62
C ALA A 162 -18.95 30.37 18.75
N GLU A 163 -18.75 31.69 18.80
CA GLU A 163 -19.41 32.61 17.87
C GLU A 163 -18.77 32.42 16.49
N ILE A 164 -19.60 32.10 15.50
CA ILE A 164 -19.14 31.69 14.17
C ILE A 164 -19.03 32.94 13.30
N ASP A 165 -17.80 33.26 12.89
CA ASP A 165 -17.48 34.38 12.00
C ASP A 165 -16.69 33.86 10.77
N PRO A 166 -17.38 33.19 9.83
CA PRO A 166 -16.73 32.64 8.65
C PRO A 166 -16.42 33.78 7.67
N VAL A 167 -15.31 33.67 6.94
CA VAL A 167 -14.91 34.63 5.89
C VAL A 167 -15.92 34.65 4.74
N VAL A 168 -16.56 33.51 4.49
CA VAL A 168 -17.65 33.39 3.51
C VAL A 168 -18.98 33.57 4.22
N GLN A 169 -19.71 34.61 3.86
CA GLN A 169 -20.95 34.99 4.54
C GLN A 169 -22.10 35.16 3.56
N ARG A 170 -23.29 34.76 3.99
CA ARG A 170 -24.53 35.02 3.28
C ARG A 170 -25.12 36.35 3.72
N ARG A 171 -25.42 37.23 2.78
CA ARG A 171 -26.19 38.48 3.01
C ARG A 171 -27.43 38.45 2.10
N GLY A 172 -28.55 37.99 2.67
CA GLY A 172 -29.80 37.80 1.91
C GLY A 172 -29.74 36.59 0.96
N GLN A 173 -29.75 36.83 -0.35
CA GLN A 173 -29.60 35.80 -1.38
C GLN A 173 -28.18 35.76 -1.99
N ALA A 174 -27.33 36.73 -1.67
CA ALA A 174 -25.97 36.81 -2.18
C ALA A 174 -24.97 36.23 -1.17
N ILE A 175 -23.91 35.59 -1.68
CA ILE A 175 -22.79 35.01 -0.94
C ILE A 175 -21.56 35.87 -1.17
N TYR A 176 -20.87 36.22 -0.09
CA TYR A 176 -19.70 37.08 -0.11
C TYR A 176 -18.46 36.36 0.42
N TYR A 177 -17.29 36.60 -0.18
CA TYR A 177 -15.99 36.34 0.44
C TYR A 177 -15.42 37.68 0.91
N GLY A 178 -15.45 37.94 2.21
CA GLY A 178 -15.20 39.29 2.73
C GLY A 178 -16.25 40.28 2.20
N ASP A 179 -15.84 41.19 1.32
CA ASP A 179 -16.72 42.21 0.71
C ASP A 179 -17.07 41.96 -0.76
N GLU A 180 -16.47 40.93 -1.39
CA GLU A 180 -16.73 40.59 -2.79
C GLU A 180 -17.89 39.59 -2.89
N GLU A 181 -18.88 39.89 -3.73
CA GLU A 181 -19.96 38.95 -4.03
C GLU A 181 -19.44 37.85 -4.97
N ILE A 182 -19.53 36.59 -4.54
CA ILE A 182 -18.94 35.45 -5.25
C ILE A 182 -19.99 34.48 -5.82
N ASP A 183 -21.19 34.40 -5.24
CA ASP A 183 -22.25 33.47 -5.69
C ASP A 183 -23.62 33.86 -5.11
N GLN A 184 -24.67 33.11 -5.47
CA GLN A 184 -26.02 33.20 -4.91
C GLN A 184 -26.35 31.97 -4.06
N TYR A 185 -27.12 32.17 -3.00
CA TYR A 185 -27.51 31.11 -2.07
C TYR A 185 -28.47 30.10 -2.71
N ARG A 186 -28.18 28.81 -2.54
CA ARG A 186 -28.95 27.70 -3.12
C ARG A 186 -29.51 26.72 -2.08
N GLY A 187 -29.53 27.10 -0.80
CA GLY A 187 -30.15 26.34 0.29
C GLY A 187 -29.19 25.85 1.38
N HIS A 188 -27.88 25.78 1.09
CA HIS A 188 -26.86 25.42 2.08
C HIS A 188 -25.56 26.16 1.78
N LEU A 189 -24.79 26.46 2.83
CA LEU A 189 -23.47 27.06 2.73
C LEU A 189 -22.48 26.22 3.54
N TYR A 190 -21.58 25.51 2.86
CA TYR A 190 -20.61 24.62 3.49
C TYR A 190 -19.18 25.10 3.29
N GLY A 191 -18.31 24.75 4.23
CA GLY A 191 -16.86 24.88 4.16
C GLY A 191 -16.17 23.55 4.36
N LEU A 192 -14.91 23.47 3.97
CA LEU A 192 -14.04 22.34 4.28
C LEU A 192 -12.91 22.80 5.20
N ALA A 193 -12.79 22.16 6.36
CA ALA A 193 -11.58 22.23 7.17
C ALA A 193 -10.68 21.04 6.82
N ILE A 194 -9.43 21.32 6.45
CA ILE A 194 -8.48 20.29 5.99
C ILE A 194 -7.23 20.36 6.85
N ASP A 195 -6.90 19.26 7.53
CA ASP A 195 -5.62 19.07 8.22
C ASP A 195 -4.72 18.16 7.38
N LEU A 196 -3.58 18.71 6.94
CA LEU A 196 -2.60 18.03 6.11
C LEU A 196 -1.40 17.58 6.96
N GLY A 197 -1.60 16.51 7.73
CA GLY A 197 -0.53 15.86 8.46
C GLY A 197 0.43 15.09 7.53
N THR A 198 1.65 14.85 8.00
CA THR A 198 2.65 14.04 7.27
C THR A 198 2.16 12.61 7.07
N THR A 199 1.47 12.04 8.06
CA THR A 199 0.97 10.65 8.01
C THR A 199 -0.51 10.58 7.63
N THR A 200 -1.30 11.58 8.01
CA THR A 200 -2.76 11.53 7.92
C THR A 200 -3.28 12.84 7.35
N ILE A 201 -4.25 12.75 6.45
CA ILE A 201 -5.07 13.87 6.00
C ILE A 201 -6.46 13.72 6.60
N VAL A 202 -6.98 14.80 7.17
CA VAL A 202 -8.34 14.88 7.72
C VAL A 202 -9.12 15.94 6.95
N LEU A 203 -10.36 15.64 6.59
CA LEU A 203 -11.29 16.58 5.97
C LEU A 203 -12.60 16.60 6.77
N ASP A 204 -12.97 17.78 7.23
CA ASP A 204 -14.25 18.04 7.89
C ASP A 204 -15.09 18.95 7.00
N LEU A 205 -16.30 18.49 6.67
CA LEU A 205 -17.31 19.29 5.99
C LEU A 205 -18.14 20.01 7.05
N VAL A 206 -18.08 21.33 7.08
CA VAL A 206 -18.69 22.17 8.11
C VAL A 206 -19.80 23.01 7.49
N ASP A 207 -20.95 23.09 8.15
CA ASP A 207 -21.98 24.07 7.82
C ASP A 207 -21.56 25.46 8.32
N LEU A 208 -21.44 26.43 7.42
CA LEU A 208 -20.95 27.77 7.76
C LEU A 208 -22.01 28.67 8.39
N GLU A 209 -23.30 28.29 8.30
CA GLU A 209 -24.39 29.02 8.97
C GLU A 209 -24.54 28.56 10.44
N THR A 210 -24.29 27.28 10.73
CA THR A 210 -24.45 26.69 12.09
C THR A 210 -23.15 26.34 12.80
N GLY A 211 -22.05 26.21 12.07
CA GLY A 211 -20.74 25.77 12.55
C GLY A 211 -20.63 24.28 12.85
N GLU A 212 -21.69 23.51 12.58
CA GLU A 212 -21.73 22.07 12.86
C GLU A 212 -20.91 21.27 11.83
N SER A 213 -20.23 20.23 12.30
CA SER A 213 -19.60 19.24 11.42
C SER A 213 -20.69 18.34 10.80
N VAL A 214 -20.79 18.38 9.48
CA VAL A 214 -21.72 17.59 8.67
C VAL A 214 -21.11 16.21 8.38
N HIS A 215 -19.82 16.16 8.06
CA HIS A 215 -19.13 14.91 7.76
C HIS A 215 -17.63 15.02 7.95
N LEU A 216 -17.06 14.04 8.66
CA LEU A 216 -15.63 13.92 8.88
C LEU A 216 -15.08 12.67 8.19
N SER A 217 -14.08 12.86 7.34
CA SER A 217 -13.36 11.79 6.67
C SER A 217 -11.87 11.96 6.89
N ALA A 218 -11.14 10.84 6.96
CA ALA A 218 -9.70 10.91 7.08
C ALA A 218 -9.03 9.69 6.45
N PHE A 219 -7.85 9.90 5.89
CA PHE A 219 -7.10 8.87 5.18
C PHE A 219 -5.59 9.11 5.29
N GLU A 220 -4.80 8.10 4.93
CA GLU A 220 -3.34 8.22 4.94
C GLU A 220 -2.86 9.21 3.89
N ASN A 221 -1.92 10.08 4.26
CA ASN A 221 -1.36 11.05 3.33
C ASN A 221 -0.71 10.32 2.13
N PRO A 222 -1.24 10.50 0.90
CA PRO A 222 -0.73 9.82 -0.28
C PRO A 222 0.75 10.11 -0.54
N GLN A 223 1.30 11.25 -0.10
CA GLN A 223 2.72 11.60 -0.24
C GLN A 223 3.67 10.69 0.54
N ARG A 224 3.16 9.69 1.28
CA ARG A 224 3.99 8.70 1.97
C ARG A 224 4.89 7.90 1.01
N PHE A 225 4.52 7.76 -0.26
CA PHE A 225 5.39 7.12 -1.27
C PHE A 225 6.72 7.85 -1.45
N GLY A 226 6.76 9.18 -1.24
CA GLY A 226 7.96 10.00 -1.39
C GLY A 226 8.79 10.09 -0.10
N GLY A 227 8.36 9.44 0.98
CA GLY A 227 9.04 9.48 2.28
C GLY A 227 8.09 9.35 3.46
N SER A 228 8.52 8.60 4.48
CA SER A 228 7.84 8.49 5.77
C SER A 228 7.95 9.76 6.63
N ASP A 229 8.90 10.64 6.29
CA ASP A 229 9.17 11.91 6.94
C ASP A 229 9.34 13.04 5.91
N ILE A 230 9.34 14.29 6.38
CA ILE A 230 9.41 15.48 5.53
C ILE A 230 10.74 15.55 4.77
N MET A 231 11.85 15.14 5.38
CA MET A 231 13.20 15.24 4.80
C MET A 231 13.36 14.29 3.62
N HIS A 232 12.81 13.08 3.72
CA HIS A 232 12.77 12.16 2.59
C HIS A 232 11.94 12.71 1.43
N ARG A 233 10.80 13.35 1.71
CA ARG A 233 9.93 13.94 0.66
C ARG A 233 10.61 15.08 -0.08
N ILE A 234 11.31 15.96 0.64
CA ILE A 234 12.12 17.02 0.05
C ILE A 234 13.24 16.44 -0.83
N SER A 235 13.87 15.37 -0.35
CA SER A 235 14.95 14.68 -1.08
C SER A 235 14.42 13.98 -2.34
N TYR A 236 13.23 13.38 -2.27
CA TYR A 236 12.56 12.72 -3.39
C TYR A 236 12.24 13.71 -4.52
N ASP A 237 11.67 14.87 -4.19
CA ASP A 237 11.38 15.95 -5.13
C ASP A 237 12.64 16.46 -5.83
N GLY A 238 13.74 16.62 -5.09
CA GLY A 238 15.03 17.02 -5.65
C GLY A 238 15.68 15.98 -6.59
N GLN A 239 15.37 14.69 -6.42
CA GLN A 239 15.89 13.60 -7.25
C GLN A 239 14.98 13.26 -8.46
N HIS A 240 13.69 13.58 -8.37
CA HIS A 240 12.68 13.29 -9.39
C HIS A 240 11.86 14.56 -9.69
N PRO A 241 12.45 15.56 -10.38
CA PRO A 241 11.73 16.77 -10.74
C PRO A 241 10.57 16.42 -11.70
N GLY A 242 9.39 16.96 -11.39
CA GLY A 242 8.15 16.78 -12.15
C GLY A 242 8.13 17.47 -13.51
#